data_AF-A0A2E8WXG4-F1
#
_entry.id   AF-A0A2E8WXG4-F1
#
_cell.length_a   1.000
_cell.length_b   1.000
_cell.length_c   1.000
_cell.angle_alpha   90.00
_cell.angle_beta   90.00
_cell.angle_gamma   90.00
#
_symmetry.space_group_name_H-M   'P 1'
#
loop_
_entity.id
_entity.type
_entity.pdbx_description
1 polymer ?
#
loop_
_entity_poly.entity_id
_entity_poly.type
_entity_poly.pdbx_seq_one_letter_code
_entity_poly.pdbx_strand_id
1 'polypeptide(L)'
;TLVYACNFNPFVTVDDGSCDFSCVGCTDANACNFDPAFTIDDGSCDYLSCLVFGCSNPVACNYDPEVNFEDGSCEFTSCQGCMNPGACNFDPDATIAGACDFTSCVGCTDADADNYEPEATVDSGCEYLGCTTPLACNYDPAANVDDDSCDYESCVGCLNEDACNYDEDAIYSGFCEFPDDGFDCDGVCLDDDEDGVCNFDEVSGCTDPNAINFNASATDDDGSCIEAVPGCVIEGACNFDPLANQDDGSCEFASCTGCLTPGACNYDPDATYPGECDFVTCAGCTDACACNYDATATFDNGTCDYESCLGCIYPGALNFNAAATHDNGLCLFEGCLDPNFPNYNPSANSNFDDLCTNVPPSADFNGDGIVQLEDLMIFLNVYNTFAPFMDASGQPFGCEVEPIANDILLATVSPCEGEDCCGVEGCTYPTAINYDPAATYDEGVCLFPGCMDDAALNYDVIATVDNGTCTYTPCPDFNGDGLVQIVDLMNFLLLWGSTN
;
A
#
# COMPACT_ATOMS: atom_id res chain seq x y z
N THR A 1 125.69 -31.58 -121.18
CA THR A 1 126.91 -31.14 -120.46
C THR A 1 127.64 -32.40 -120.07
N LEU A 2 128.92 -32.56 -120.40
CA LEU A 2 129.67 -33.77 -120.03
C LEU A 2 129.74 -33.83 -118.50
N VAL A 3 129.04 -34.78 -117.87
CA VAL A 3 129.07 -35.00 -116.42
C VAL A 3 130.33 -35.81 -116.11
N TYR A 4 131.24 -35.24 -115.32
CA TYR A 4 132.42 -35.96 -114.86
C TYR A 4 132.03 -36.85 -113.66
N ALA A 5 132.43 -38.12 -113.68
CA ALA A 5 132.26 -39.02 -112.54
C ALA A 5 133.01 -38.48 -111.31
N CYS A 6 132.50 -38.71 -110.10
CA CYS A 6 133.04 -38.16 -108.87
C CYS A 6 134.50 -38.66 -108.62
N ASN A 7 134.90 -39.79 -109.23
CA ASN A 7 136.25 -40.37 -109.18
C ASN A 7 137.06 -40.22 -110.49
N PHE A 8 136.72 -39.26 -111.35
CA PHE A 8 137.42 -39.03 -112.62
C PHE A 8 138.94 -38.78 -112.43
N ASN A 9 139.77 -39.56 -113.13
CA ASN A 9 141.23 -39.39 -113.15
C ASN A 9 141.74 -39.12 -114.58
N PRO A 10 142.30 -37.93 -114.87
CA PRO A 10 142.65 -37.52 -116.23
C PRO A 10 143.89 -38.20 -116.83
N PHE A 11 144.63 -39.00 -116.06
CA PHE A 11 145.82 -39.70 -116.55
C PHE A 11 145.54 -41.12 -117.03
N VAL A 12 144.32 -41.60 -116.83
CA VAL A 12 143.92 -42.94 -117.24
C VAL A 12 143.39 -42.84 -118.66
N THR A 13 144.04 -43.57 -119.58
CA THR A 13 143.70 -43.58 -121.01
C THR A 13 142.85 -44.78 -121.42
N VAL A 14 142.50 -45.62 -120.44
CA VAL A 14 141.67 -46.81 -120.60
C VAL A 14 140.59 -46.76 -119.54
N ASP A 15 139.33 -46.75 -119.98
CA ASP A 15 138.17 -46.85 -119.10
C ASP A 15 138.04 -48.28 -118.58
N ASP A 16 138.12 -48.46 -117.25
CA ASP A 16 137.91 -49.75 -116.57
C ASP A 16 136.48 -49.92 -116.05
N GLY A 17 135.58 -48.99 -116.38
CA GLY A 17 134.18 -49.00 -115.95
C GLY A 17 133.96 -48.58 -114.50
N SER A 18 134.99 -48.06 -113.80
CA SER A 18 134.90 -47.71 -112.38
C SER A 18 134.26 -46.35 -112.08
N CYS A 19 133.66 -45.67 -113.05
CA CYS A 19 133.06 -44.34 -112.85
C CYS A 19 131.92 -44.35 -111.81
N ASP A 20 132.08 -43.58 -110.73
CA ASP A 20 131.09 -43.40 -109.67
C ASP A 20 130.29 -42.09 -109.86
N PHE A 21 128.97 -42.18 -109.77
CA PHE A 21 128.03 -41.06 -109.93
C PHE A 21 127.08 -40.90 -108.74
N SER A 22 127.28 -41.60 -107.62
CA SER A 22 126.31 -41.61 -106.50
C SER A 22 126.31 -40.35 -105.62
N CYS A 23 126.93 -39.25 -106.06
CA CYS A 23 127.11 -38.03 -105.26
C CYS A 23 126.04 -36.93 -105.49
N VAL A 24 124.89 -37.28 -106.11
CA VAL A 24 123.80 -36.38 -106.54
C VAL A 24 122.52 -36.48 -105.69
N GLY A 25 121.92 -35.35 -105.30
CA GLY A 25 120.67 -35.22 -104.53
C GLY A 25 120.50 -33.82 -103.92
N CYS A 26 119.43 -33.56 -103.14
CA CYS A 26 119.14 -32.21 -102.63
C CYS A 26 120.18 -31.71 -101.60
N THR A 27 120.89 -30.63 -101.95
CA THR A 27 121.94 -30.03 -101.11
C THR A 27 121.53 -28.76 -100.36
N ASP A 28 120.29 -28.29 -100.47
CA ASP A 28 119.80 -27.09 -99.77
C ASP A 28 119.22 -27.43 -98.40
N ALA A 29 119.86 -26.94 -97.33
CA ALA A 29 119.45 -27.17 -95.94
C ALA A 29 118.03 -26.71 -95.58
N ASN A 30 117.39 -25.89 -96.41
CA ASN A 30 116.02 -25.41 -96.16
C ASN A 30 114.94 -26.26 -96.84
N ALA A 31 115.31 -27.28 -97.61
CA ALA A 31 114.35 -28.22 -98.19
C ALA A 31 113.94 -29.27 -97.16
N CYS A 32 112.65 -29.65 -97.17
CA CYS A 32 112.11 -30.73 -96.33
C CYS A 32 112.82 -32.07 -96.57
N ASN A 33 113.45 -32.30 -97.73
CA ASN A 33 114.19 -33.51 -98.08
C ASN A 33 115.72 -33.31 -98.24
N PHE A 34 116.29 -32.29 -97.61
CA PHE A 34 117.74 -32.06 -97.58
C PHE A 34 118.52 -33.26 -97.03
N ASP A 35 119.63 -33.65 -97.70
CA ASP A 35 120.59 -34.61 -97.17
C ASP A 35 122.05 -34.10 -97.38
N PRO A 36 122.83 -33.93 -96.30
CA PRO A 36 124.20 -33.42 -96.38
C PRO A 36 125.22 -34.38 -97.04
N ALA A 37 124.84 -35.62 -97.38
CA ALA A 37 125.71 -36.57 -98.07
C ALA A 37 125.89 -36.27 -99.58
N PHE A 38 124.97 -35.51 -100.17
CA PHE A 38 125.06 -35.12 -101.59
C PHE A 38 125.92 -33.88 -101.75
N THR A 39 126.78 -33.88 -102.78
CA THR A 39 127.70 -32.74 -103.05
C THR A 39 127.41 -32.06 -104.37
N ILE A 40 126.47 -32.61 -105.16
CA ILE A 40 125.99 -32.06 -106.42
C ILE A 40 124.47 -32.06 -106.38
N ASP A 41 123.88 -30.86 -106.47
CA ASP A 41 122.43 -30.71 -106.53
C ASP A 41 121.88 -31.18 -107.88
N ASP A 42 120.91 -32.09 -107.85
CA ASP A 42 120.18 -32.57 -109.03
C ASP A 42 118.82 -31.90 -109.23
N GLY A 43 118.48 -30.92 -108.38
CA GLY A 43 117.22 -30.17 -108.41
C GLY A 43 116.05 -30.88 -107.73
N SER A 44 116.30 -31.94 -106.95
CA SER A 44 115.26 -32.72 -106.25
C SER A 44 114.77 -32.10 -104.93
N CYS A 45 115.16 -30.88 -104.56
CA CYS A 45 114.75 -30.23 -103.31
C CYS A 45 113.23 -29.92 -103.25
N ASP A 46 112.56 -30.43 -102.21
CA ASP A 46 111.14 -30.22 -101.88
C ASP A 46 111.01 -29.31 -100.66
N TYR A 47 110.27 -28.21 -100.80
CA TYR A 47 110.13 -27.19 -99.74
C TYR A 47 108.72 -27.15 -99.11
N LEU A 48 107.78 -27.97 -99.58
CA LEU A 48 106.36 -27.84 -99.20
C LEU A 48 105.81 -29.03 -98.39
N SER A 49 106.41 -30.21 -98.48
CA SER A 49 105.85 -31.42 -97.86
C SER A 49 105.80 -31.44 -96.33
N CYS A 50 106.47 -30.51 -95.66
CA CYS A 50 106.54 -30.42 -94.20
C CYS A 50 105.66 -29.32 -93.56
N LEU A 51 104.84 -28.63 -94.36
CA LEU A 51 103.88 -27.61 -93.87
C LEU A 51 102.47 -28.22 -93.66
N VAL A 52 101.87 -27.95 -92.50
CA VAL A 52 100.49 -28.31 -92.14
C VAL A 52 99.64 -27.05 -92.15
N PHE A 53 98.67 -26.99 -93.06
CA PHE A 53 97.78 -25.86 -93.29
C PHE A 53 96.51 -25.96 -92.43
N GLY A 54 96.04 -24.84 -91.86
CA GLY A 54 94.80 -24.76 -91.09
C GLY A 54 94.73 -23.47 -90.24
N CYS A 55 94.03 -23.52 -89.09
CA CYS A 55 93.93 -22.40 -88.15
C CYS A 55 94.71 -22.64 -86.85
N SER A 56 95.76 -21.86 -86.59
CA SER A 56 96.54 -21.90 -85.34
C SER A 56 96.14 -20.81 -84.33
N ASN A 57 95.07 -20.05 -84.59
CA ASN A 57 94.58 -19.01 -83.69
C ASN A 57 93.74 -19.62 -82.55
N PRO A 58 94.16 -19.53 -81.28
CA PRO A 58 93.45 -20.13 -80.13
C PRO A 58 92.08 -19.51 -79.83
N VAL A 59 91.73 -18.39 -80.47
CA VAL A 59 90.42 -17.72 -80.32
C VAL A 59 89.42 -18.16 -81.41
N ALA A 60 89.88 -18.85 -82.46
CA ALA A 60 88.99 -19.36 -83.49
C ALA A 60 88.21 -20.59 -83.02
N CYS A 61 86.97 -20.73 -83.49
CA CYS A 61 86.11 -21.86 -83.16
C CYS A 61 86.66 -23.21 -83.69
N ASN A 62 87.51 -23.18 -84.72
CA ASN A 62 88.17 -24.33 -85.32
C ASN A 62 89.70 -24.35 -85.09
N TYR A 63 90.17 -23.79 -83.98
CA TYR A 63 91.57 -23.83 -83.58
C TYR A 63 92.13 -25.26 -83.54
N ASP A 64 93.27 -25.47 -84.20
CA ASP A 64 94.07 -26.70 -84.14
C ASP A 64 95.53 -26.39 -83.74
N PRO A 65 96.02 -26.92 -82.60
CA PRO A 65 97.38 -26.68 -82.11
C PRO A 65 98.50 -27.31 -82.95
N GLU A 66 98.21 -28.20 -83.93
CA GLU A 66 99.22 -28.87 -84.77
C GLU A 66 99.51 -28.14 -86.10
N VAL A 67 98.73 -27.11 -86.42
CA VAL A 67 98.92 -26.28 -87.63
C VAL A 67 100.13 -25.38 -87.48
N ASN A 68 101.01 -25.37 -88.51
CA ASN A 68 102.21 -24.53 -88.54
C ASN A 68 102.23 -23.51 -89.69
N PHE A 69 101.17 -23.49 -90.52
CA PHE A 69 100.98 -22.49 -91.57
C PHE A 69 99.50 -22.09 -91.69
N GLU A 70 99.21 -20.81 -91.55
CA GLU A 70 97.85 -20.25 -91.66
C GLU A 70 97.38 -20.22 -93.12
N ASP A 71 96.26 -20.87 -93.42
CA ASP A 71 95.65 -20.87 -94.77
C ASP A 71 94.42 -19.97 -94.89
N GLY A 72 94.04 -19.29 -93.80
CA GLY A 72 92.87 -18.42 -93.72
C GLY A 72 91.57 -19.13 -93.37
N SER A 73 91.62 -20.40 -92.95
CA SER A 73 90.44 -21.19 -92.56
C SER A 73 89.89 -20.90 -91.16
N CYS A 74 90.46 -19.97 -90.38
CA CYS A 74 89.96 -19.63 -89.05
C CYS A 74 88.51 -19.10 -89.09
N GLU A 75 87.64 -19.73 -88.30
CA GLU A 75 86.22 -19.41 -88.15
C GLU A 75 85.97 -18.82 -86.75
N PHE A 76 85.14 -17.78 -86.65
CA PHE A 76 84.89 -17.06 -85.38
C PHE A 76 83.42 -16.86 -85.05
N THR A 77 82.50 -17.47 -85.79
CA THR A 77 81.06 -17.17 -85.71
C THR A 77 80.28 -18.35 -85.15
N SER A 78 80.72 -19.60 -85.35
CA SER A 78 79.98 -20.79 -84.96
C SER A 78 79.94 -21.02 -83.45
N CYS A 79 80.84 -20.39 -82.70
CA CYS A 79 80.92 -20.43 -81.24
C CYS A 79 80.60 -19.07 -80.58
N GLN A 80 79.97 -18.17 -81.35
CA GLN A 80 79.50 -16.87 -80.86
C GLN A 80 78.07 -16.99 -80.30
N GLY A 81 77.88 -16.65 -79.02
CA GLY A 81 76.58 -16.71 -78.36
C GLY A 81 76.54 -15.83 -77.09
N CYS A 82 75.35 -15.59 -76.55
CA CYS A 82 75.23 -14.77 -75.34
C CYS A 82 75.77 -15.52 -74.12
N MET A 83 76.85 -15.03 -73.52
CA MET A 83 77.46 -15.65 -72.33
C MET A 83 76.87 -15.18 -70.99
N ASN A 84 75.82 -14.35 -71.01
CA ASN A 84 75.21 -13.82 -69.79
C ASN A 84 74.07 -14.75 -69.33
N PRO A 85 74.17 -15.42 -68.17
CA PRO A 85 73.12 -16.32 -67.66
C PRO A 85 71.78 -15.64 -67.39
N GLY A 86 71.75 -14.30 -67.29
CA GLY A 86 70.53 -13.53 -67.10
C GLY A 86 69.83 -13.12 -68.39
N ALA A 87 70.33 -13.51 -69.57
CA ALA A 87 69.71 -13.21 -70.85
C ALA A 87 68.76 -14.33 -71.29
N CYS A 88 67.69 -13.97 -71.99
CA CYS A 88 66.71 -14.88 -72.57
C CYS A 88 67.31 -15.83 -73.61
N ASN A 89 68.36 -15.40 -74.31
CA ASN A 89 69.07 -16.21 -75.31
C ASN A 89 70.46 -16.69 -74.82
N PHE A 90 70.62 -16.90 -73.51
CA PHE A 90 71.87 -17.42 -72.93
C PHE A 90 72.30 -18.73 -73.59
N ASP A 91 73.54 -18.77 -74.08
CA ASP A 91 74.17 -19.92 -74.69
C ASP A 91 75.36 -20.37 -73.80
N PRO A 92 75.22 -21.49 -73.06
CA PRO A 92 76.26 -21.97 -72.16
C PRO A 92 77.50 -22.51 -72.88
N ASP A 93 77.42 -22.78 -74.19
CA ASP A 93 78.52 -23.34 -74.99
C ASP A 93 79.28 -22.27 -75.79
N ALA A 94 78.85 -21.00 -75.71
CA ALA A 94 79.51 -19.89 -76.37
C ALA A 94 80.92 -19.62 -75.80
N THR A 95 81.91 -19.58 -76.69
CA THR A 95 83.31 -19.22 -76.35
C THR A 95 83.72 -17.85 -76.90
N ILE A 96 82.89 -17.26 -77.77
CA ILE A 96 82.97 -15.87 -78.23
C ILE A 96 81.70 -15.11 -77.83
N ALA A 97 81.84 -13.90 -77.29
CA ALA A 97 80.70 -13.12 -76.81
C ALA A 97 79.80 -12.62 -77.96
N GLY A 98 78.54 -13.03 -77.95
CA GLY A 98 77.48 -12.59 -78.86
C GLY A 98 76.48 -11.61 -78.23
N ALA A 99 75.47 -11.21 -78.99
CA ALA A 99 74.42 -10.31 -78.52
C ALA A 99 73.46 -11.03 -77.54
N CYS A 100 73.17 -10.37 -76.42
CA CYS A 100 72.25 -10.86 -75.40
C CYS A 100 70.91 -10.13 -75.50
N ASP A 101 69.80 -10.89 -75.49
CA ASP A 101 68.44 -10.39 -75.42
C ASP A 101 67.90 -10.60 -73.99
N PHE A 102 67.33 -9.55 -73.40
CA PHE A 102 66.79 -9.56 -72.05
C PHE A 102 65.28 -9.33 -72.02
N THR A 103 64.63 -9.27 -73.19
CA THR A 103 63.25 -8.81 -73.34
C THR A 103 62.33 -9.89 -73.89
N SER A 104 62.83 -10.82 -74.70
CA SER A 104 61.99 -11.84 -75.34
C SER A 104 61.38 -12.89 -74.41
N CYS A 105 61.84 -12.98 -73.17
CA CYS A 105 61.34 -13.92 -72.16
C CYS A 105 60.65 -13.23 -70.99
N VAL A 106 60.35 -11.92 -71.12
CA VAL A 106 59.65 -11.11 -70.12
C VAL A 106 58.17 -11.08 -70.48
N GLY A 107 57.32 -11.59 -69.60
CA GLY A 107 55.87 -11.66 -69.78
C GLY A 107 55.21 -12.24 -68.52
N CYS A 108 53.88 -12.27 -68.46
CA CYS A 108 53.20 -12.86 -67.31
C CYS A 108 53.42 -14.38 -67.29
N THR A 109 53.91 -14.90 -66.16
CA THR A 109 54.19 -16.34 -65.98
C THR A 109 53.08 -17.11 -65.29
N ASP A 110 52.06 -16.41 -64.80
CA ASP A 110 50.90 -17.03 -64.15
C ASP A 110 49.89 -17.53 -65.19
N ALA A 111 49.63 -18.84 -65.18
CA ALA A 111 48.71 -19.50 -66.11
C ALA A 111 47.24 -19.11 -65.91
N ASP A 112 46.90 -18.54 -64.74
CA ASP A 112 45.55 -18.10 -64.40
C ASP A 112 45.29 -16.64 -64.80
N ALA A 113 46.29 -15.91 -65.31
CA ALA A 113 46.15 -14.53 -65.78
C ALA A 113 45.66 -14.46 -67.23
N ASP A 114 44.92 -13.41 -67.57
CA ASP A 114 44.37 -13.21 -68.92
C ASP A 114 45.45 -12.85 -69.95
N ASN A 115 46.56 -12.25 -69.51
CA ASN A 115 47.72 -11.95 -70.35
C ASN A 115 48.87 -12.97 -70.19
N TYR A 116 48.56 -14.20 -69.74
CA TYR A 116 49.55 -15.27 -69.60
C TYR A 116 50.35 -15.51 -70.89
N GLU A 117 51.68 -15.46 -70.78
CA GLU A 117 52.60 -15.79 -71.86
C GLU A 117 53.33 -17.11 -71.57
N PRO A 118 53.04 -18.21 -72.29
CA PRO A 118 53.60 -19.52 -71.98
C PRO A 118 55.11 -19.66 -72.19
N GLU A 119 55.72 -18.76 -72.98
CA GLU A 119 57.16 -18.74 -73.26
C GLU A 119 57.93 -17.75 -72.37
N ALA A 120 57.24 -17.01 -71.50
CA ALA A 120 57.88 -16.11 -70.55
C ALA A 120 58.58 -16.91 -69.45
N THR A 121 59.80 -16.50 -69.11
CA THR A 121 60.58 -17.08 -67.99
C THR A 121 60.89 -16.04 -66.91
N VAL A 122 60.61 -14.77 -67.18
CA VAL A 122 60.75 -13.65 -66.25
C VAL A 122 59.40 -12.97 -66.11
N ASP A 123 58.83 -13.03 -64.90
CA ASP A 123 57.49 -12.52 -64.61
C ASP A 123 57.41 -11.00 -64.75
N SER A 124 56.43 -10.52 -65.51
CA SER A 124 56.14 -9.10 -65.66
C SER A 124 54.66 -8.83 -65.85
N GLY A 125 54.04 -8.25 -64.82
CA GLY A 125 52.72 -7.62 -64.88
C GLY A 125 51.61 -8.54 -65.39
N CYS A 126 51.15 -9.47 -64.56
CA CYS A 126 49.96 -10.27 -64.85
C CYS A 126 48.67 -9.45 -64.73
N GLU A 127 47.79 -9.55 -65.72
CA GLU A 127 46.48 -8.90 -65.77
C GLU A 127 45.40 -9.94 -65.51
N TYR A 128 44.49 -9.62 -64.58
CA TYR A 128 43.28 -10.39 -64.29
C TYR A 128 42.09 -9.45 -64.50
N LEU A 129 41.26 -9.80 -65.48
CA LEU A 129 40.08 -9.08 -65.90
C LEU A 129 38.92 -9.38 -64.96
N GLY A 130 38.19 -8.34 -64.56
CA GLY A 130 36.97 -8.45 -63.78
C GLY A 130 36.59 -7.10 -63.22
N CYS A 131 35.48 -7.05 -62.47
CA CYS A 131 35.06 -5.79 -61.87
C CYS A 131 36.00 -5.40 -60.72
N THR A 132 36.76 -4.32 -60.92
CA THR A 132 37.73 -3.83 -59.93
C THR A 132 37.14 -2.85 -58.91
N THR A 133 35.86 -2.49 -59.06
CA THR A 133 35.19 -1.49 -58.21
C THR A 133 34.59 -2.14 -56.97
N PRO A 134 35.06 -1.86 -55.74
CA PRO A 134 34.57 -2.51 -54.51
C PRO A 134 33.10 -2.27 -54.18
N LEU A 135 32.46 -1.30 -54.84
CA LEU A 135 31.05 -0.98 -54.64
C LEU A 135 30.12 -1.65 -55.66
N ALA A 136 30.65 -2.37 -56.64
CA ALA A 136 29.84 -3.15 -57.56
C ALA A 136 29.37 -4.45 -56.91
N CYS A 137 28.20 -4.91 -57.32
CA CYS A 137 27.56 -6.14 -56.86
C CYS A 137 28.35 -7.40 -57.25
N ASN A 138 29.12 -7.35 -58.33
CA ASN A 138 29.98 -8.42 -58.81
C ASN A 138 31.48 -8.07 -58.69
N TYR A 139 31.86 -7.26 -57.70
CA TYR A 139 33.27 -6.96 -57.42
C TYR A 139 34.11 -8.24 -57.30
N ASP A 140 35.18 -8.31 -58.09
CA ASP A 140 36.14 -9.40 -58.05
C ASP A 140 37.43 -8.93 -57.35
N PRO A 141 37.72 -9.41 -56.13
CA PRO A 141 38.93 -9.03 -55.41
C PRO A 141 40.24 -9.57 -56.02
N ALA A 142 40.18 -10.48 -57.00
CA ALA A 142 41.33 -10.98 -57.73
C ALA A 142 41.63 -10.16 -59.00
N ALA A 143 40.68 -9.37 -59.49
CA ALA A 143 40.86 -8.53 -60.67
C ALA A 143 41.78 -7.34 -60.39
N ASN A 144 42.67 -7.04 -61.34
CA ASN A 144 43.53 -5.85 -61.30
C ASN A 144 43.38 -4.96 -62.55
N VAL A 145 42.58 -5.40 -63.52
CA VAL A 145 42.18 -4.64 -64.71
C VAL A 145 40.67 -4.73 -64.85
N ASP A 146 40.03 -3.57 -64.96
CA ASP A 146 38.58 -3.47 -65.13
C ASP A 146 38.18 -3.90 -66.55
N ASP A 147 37.26 -4.85 -66.68
CA ASP A 147 36.79 -5.40 -67.95
C ASP A 147 35.41 -4.86 -68.39
N ASP A 148 34.98 -3.75 -67.77
CA ASP A 148 33.66 -3.14 -67.91
C ASP A 148 32.49 -4.06 -67.48
N SER A 149 32.74 -5.15 -66.74
CA SER A 149 31.68 -6.06 -66.26
C SER A 149 30.96 -5.62 -64.99
N CYS A 150 31.37 -4.51 -64.35
CA CYS A 150 30.79 -4.06 -63.08
C CYS A 150 29.27 -3.82 -63.14
N ASP A 151 28.53 -4.56 -62.32
CA ASP A 151 27.09 -4.43 -62.09
C ASP A 151 26.84 -3.66 -60.79
N TYR A 152 25.98 -2.65 -60.84
CA TYR A 152 25.66 -1.80 -59.69
C TYR A 152 24.19 -1.91 -59.25
N GLU A 153 23.38 -2.71 -59.95
CA GLU A 153 21.93 -2.74 -59.74
C GLU A 153 21.46 -4.06 -59.13
N SER A 154 22.10 -5.19 -59.43
CA SER A 154 21.60 -6.51 -59.03
C SER A 154 21.56 -6.79 -57.52
N CYS A 155 22.32 -6.05 -56.73
CA CYS A 155 22.35 -6.17 -55.26
C CYS A 155 21.71 -4.96 -54.56
N VAL A 156 20.94 -4.15 -55.30
CA VAL A 156 20.15 -3.05 -54.75
C VAL A 156 18.71 -3.52 -54.56
N GLY A 157 18.29 -3.63 -53.31
CA GLY A 157 16.95 -4.07 -52.93
C GLY A 157 16.56 -3.52 -51.57
N CYS A 158 15.33 -3.75 -51.13
CA CYS A 158 14.90 -3.25 -49.83
C CYS A 158 15.55 -4.08 -48.70
N LEU A 159 16.33 -3.42 -47.85
CA LEU A 159 16.99 -4.06 -46.69
C LEU A 159 16.12 -4.08 -45.42
N ASN A 160 14.92 -3.51 -45.47
CA ASN A 160 14.03 -3.45 -44.32
C ASN A 160 13.11 -4.67 -44.32
N GLU A 161 13.25 -5.55 -43.31
CA GLU A 161 12.43 -6.76 -43.12
C GLU A 161 10.92 -6.46 -43.02
N ASP A 162 10.55 -5.23 -42.63
CA ASP A 162 9.15 -4.81 -42.48
C ASP A 162 8.52 -4.33 -43.81
N ALA A 163 9.28 -4.32 -44.93
CA ALA A 163 8.78 -3.90 -46.23
C ALA A 163 8.22 -5.07 -47.05
N CYS A 164 7.19 -4.80 -47.86
CA CYS A 164 6.54 -5.79 -48.71
C CYS A 164 7.41 -6.31 -49.85
N ASN A 165 8.43 -5.54 -50.24
CA ASN A 165 9.42 -5.92 -51.23
C ASN A 165 10.82 -6.13 -50.60
N TYR A 166 10.87 -6.55 -49.33
CA TYR A 166 12.11 -6.95 -48.67
C TYR A 166 12.86 -7.99 -49.50
N ASP A 167 14.16 -7.75 -49.68
CA ASP A 167 15.07 -8.59 -50.44
C ASP A 167 16.25 -8.98 -49.55
N GLU A 168 16.30 -10.27 -49.16
CA GLU A 168 17.35 -10.81 -48.29
C GLU A 168 18.73 -10.86 -48.95
N ASP A 169 18.79 -10.82 -50.29
CA ASP A 169 20.03 -10.88 -51.07
C ASP A 169 20.59 -9.48 -51.40
N ALA A 170 19.88 -8.41 -51.05
CA ALA A 170 20.33 -7.05 -51.26
C ALA A 170 21.53 -6.71 -50.35
N ILE A 171 22.50 -5.98 -50.91
CA ILE A 171 23.68 -5.48 -50.20
C ILE A 171 23.55 -3.98 -49.94
N TYR A 172 22.91 -3.26 -50.87
CA TYR A 172 22.69 -1.82 -50.79
C TYR A 172 21.21 -1.49 -50.74
N SER A 173 20.86 -0.49 -49.93
CA SER A 173 19.48 -0.07 -49.73
C SER A 173 18.88 0.52 -51.01
N GLY A 174 17.87 -0.16 -51.54
CA GLY A 174 16.98 0.29 -52.62
C GLY A 174 15.68 0.90 -52.10
N PHE A 175 14.70 1.01 -53.00
CA PHE A 175 13.34 1.47 -52.67
C PHE A 175 12.60 0.39 -51.87
N CYS A 176 12.00 0.79 -50.74
CA CYS A 176 11.15 -0.06 -49.92
C CYS A 176 9.69 0.35 -50.10
N GLU A 177 8.83 -0.61 -50.41
CA GLU A 177 7.39 -0.48 -50.43
C GLU A 177 6.86 -1.02 -49.10
N PHE A 178 6.22 -0.15 -48.32
CA PHE A 178 5.58 -0.50 -47.06
C PHE A 178 4.08 -0.63 -47.30
N PRO A 179 3.38 -1.48 -46.53
CA PRO A 179 1.94 -1.50 -46.59
C PRO A 179 1.36 -0.16 -46.13
N ASP A 180 0.17 0.17 -46.61
CA ASP A 180 -0.57 1.34 -46.11
C ASP A 180 -0.88 1.15 -44.62
N ASP A 181 -0.94 2.26 -43.87
CA ASP A 181 -1.20 2.23 -42.42
C ASP A 181 -2.48 1.43 -42.11
N GLY A 182 -2.36 0.33 -41.36
CA GLY A 182 -3.48 -0.55 -40.97
C GLY A 182 -3.74 -1.75 -41.90
N PHE A 183 -2.93 -1.93 -42.94
CA PHE A 183 -3.05 -3.04 -43.88
C PHE A 183 -1.80 -3.91 -43.88
N ASP A 184 -1.92 -5.15 -44.35
CA ASP A 184 -0.78 -6.00 -44.69
C ASP A 184 -0.31 -5.77 -46.14
N CYS A 185 0.75 -6.49 -46.53
CA CYS A 185 1.35 -6.37 -47.87
C CYS A 185 0.48 -6.88 -49.02
N ASP A 186 -0.58 -7.61 -48.73
CA ASP A 186 -1.58 -8.05 -49.71
C ASP A 186 -2.78 -7.07 -49.79
N GLY A 187 -2.73 -5.98 -49.01
CA GLY A 187 -3.80 -4.99 -48.92
C GLY A 187 -5.00 -5.47 -48.12
N VAL A 188 -4.82 -6.48 -47.26
CA VAL A 188 -5.85 -6.96 -46.32
C VAL A 188 -5.78 -6.12 -45.05
N CYS A 189 -6.94 -5.75 -44.53
CA CYS A 189 -7.02 -5.04 -43.26
C CYS A 189 -6.47 -5.90 -42.12
N LEU A 190 -5.64 -5.30 -41.27
CA LEU A 190 -5.30 -5.89 -39.99
C LEU A 190 -6.48 -5.63 -39.06
N ASP A 191 -7.18 -6.70 -38.70
CA ASP A 191 -8.38 -6.73 -37.86
C ASP A 191 -8.10 -7.78 -36.77
N ASP A 192 -7.75 -7.32 -35.57
CA ASP A 192 -7.30 -8.16 -34.47
C ASP A 192 -8.47 -8.85 -33.74
N ASP A 193 -9.67 -8.28 -33.81
CA ASP A 193 -10.86 -8.75 -33.08
C ASP A 193 -11.94 -9.41 -33.97
N GLU A 194 -11.70 -9.42 -35.29
CA GLU A 194 -12.51 -10.01 -36.36
C GLU A 194 -13.93 -9.39 -36.48
N ASP A 195 -14.13 -8.13 -36.07
CA ASP A 195 -15.43 -7.43 -36.14
C ASP A 195 -15.74 -6.83 -37.53
N GLY A 196 -14.74 -6.81 -38.42
CA GLY A 196 -14.83 -6.31 -39.79
C GLY A 196 -14.47 -4.83 -39.98
N VAL A 197 -13.94 -4.17 -38.96
CA VAL A 197 -13.32 -2.83 -39.02
C VAL A 197 -11.79 -2.99 -38.92
N CYS A 198 -11.04 -2.27 -39.75
CA CYS A 198 -9.58 -2.32 -39.68
C CYS A 198 -9.10 -1.67 -38.37
N ASN A 199 -8.07 -2.20 -37.72
CA ASN A 199 -7.48 -1.65 -36.48
C ASN A 199 -7.15 -0.14 -36.57
N PHE A 200 -6.80 0.37 -37.76
CA PHE A 200 -6.54 1.80 -37.98
C PHE A 200 -7.82 2.67 -38.05
N ASP A 201 -8.91 2.08 -38.53
CA ASP A 201 -10.23 2.72 -38.61
C ASP A 201 -11.02 2.53 -37.31
N GLU A 202 -10.45 1.80 -36.34
CA GLU A 202 -11.06 1.63 -35.05
C GLU A 202 -11.15 2.94 -34.28
N VAL A 203 -12.35 3.22 -33.79
CA VAL A 203 -12.59 4.33 -32.87
C VAL A 203 -12.75 3.71 -31.49
N SER A 204 -11.73 3.85 -30.67
CA SER A 204 -11.77 3.44 -29.27
C SER A 204 -12.83 4.23 -28.50
N GLY A 205 -13.67 3.53 -27.75
CA GLY A 205 -14.62 4.13 -26.82
C GLY A 205 -15.70 3.14 -26.38
N CYS A 206 -16.55 3.55 -25.46
CA CYS A 206 -17.58 2.62 -24.96
C CYS A 206 -18.58 2.22 -26.05
N THR A 207 -18.64 0.92 -26.34
CA THR A 207 -19.58 0.32 -27.32
C THR A 207 -20.90 -0.16 -26.68
N ASP A 208 -21.00 -0.18 -25.33
CA ASP A 208 -22.23 -0.58 -24.63
C ASP A 208 -23.30 0.53 -24.70
N PRO A 209 -24.46 0.30 -25.36
CA PRO A 209 -25.54 1.27 -25.47
C PRO A 209 -26.20 1.66 -24.14
N ASN A 210 -25.96 0.92 -23.06
CA ASN A 210 -26.50 1.21 -21.72
C ASN A 210 -25.53 2.01 -20.84
N ALA A 211 -24.30 2.25 -21.28
CA ALA A 211 -23.33 3.05 -20.54
C ALA A 211 -23.58 4.56 -20.69
N ILE A 212 -23.20 5.34 -19.67
CA ILE A 212 -23.37 6.80 -19.65
C ILE A 212 -22.56 7.48 -20.75
N ASN A 213 -21.36 6.98 -21.02
CA ASN A 213 -20.44 7.49 -22.03
C ASN A 213 -20.47 6.65 -23.32
N PHE A 214 -21.59 5.97 -23.62
CA PHE A 214 -21.78 5.27 -24.88
C PHE A 214 -21.42 6.17 -26.06
N ASN A 215 -20.52 5.70 -26.91
CA ASN A 215 -20.12 6.39 -28.12
C ASN A 215 -20.60 5.58 -29.33
N ALA A 216 -21.65 6.04 -29.99
CA ALA A 216 -22.19 5.38 -31.18
C ALA A 216 -21.22 5.36 -32.38
N SER A 217 -20.10 6.08 -32.31
CA SER A 217 -19.04 6.03 -33.32
C SER A 217 -17.88 5.12 -32.91
N ALA A 218 -17.88 4.58 -31.69
CA ALA A 218 -16.88 3.64 -31.26
C ALA A 218 -17.10 2.29 -31.95
N THR A 219 -16.02 1.70 -32.43
CA THR A 219 -16.01 0.37 -33.04
C THR A 219 -15.27 -0.64 -32.14
N ASP A 220 -14.38 -0.17 -31.26
CA ASP A 220 -13.67 -1.00 -30.28
C ASP A 220 -13.90 -0.48 -28.84
N ASP A 221 -14.13 -1.40 -27.89
CA ASP A 221 -14.36 -1.07 -26.48
C ASP A 221 -13.04 -0.91 -25.72
N ASP A 222 -12.70 0.33 -25.41
CA ASP A 222 -11.49 0.68 -24.66
C ASP A 222 -11.61 0.42 -23.14
N GLY A 223 -12.71 -0.19 -22.69
CA GLY A 223 -13.01 -0.42 -21.28
C GLY A 223 -13.37 0.87 -20.54
N SER A 224 -13.62 1.97 -21.24
CA SER A 224 -14.05 3.24 -20.63
C SER A 224 -15.53 3.24 -20.24
N CYS A 225 -16.30 2.19 -20.57
CA CYS A 225 -17.73 2.12 -20.27
C CYS A 225 -18.04 2.40 -18.79
N ILE A 226 -18.76 3.48 -18.55
CA ILE A 226 -19.29 3.86 -17.25
C ILE A 226 -20.69 3.26 -17.13
N GLU A 227 -20.81 2.18 -16.36
CA GLU A 227 -22.12 1.60 -16.06
C GLU A 227 -23.03 2.64 -15.43
N ALA A 228 -24.25 2.77 -15.97
CA ALA A 228 -25.27 3.60 -15.36
C ALA A 228 -25.77 2.93 -14.08
N VAL A 229 -25.50 3.55 -12.93
CA VAL A 229 -26.05 3.21 -11.63
C VAL A 229 -27.15 4.24 -11.32
N PRO A 230 -28.44 3.89 -11.54
CA PRO A 230 -29.54 4.81 -11.29
C PRO A 230 -29.74 4.99 -9.79
N GLY A 231 -29.92 6.24 -9.37
CA GLY A 231 -30.24 6.59 -7.99
C GLY A 231 -30.09 8.09 -7.77
N CYS A 232 -30.24 8.56 -6.53
CA CYS A 232 -30.11 9.98 -6.28
C CYS A 232 -28.64 10.42 -6.23
N VAL A 233 -28.23 11.25 -7.18
CA VAL A 233 -26.86 11.78 -7.31
C VAL A 233 -26.62 13.11 -6.58
N ILE A 234 -27.67 13.68 -5.97
CA ILE A 234 -27.60 14.99 -5.32
C ILE A 234 -27.15 14.81 -3.87
N GLU A 235 -25.92 15.24 -3.55
CA GLU A 235 -25.31 15.12 -2.20
C GLU A 235 -26.17 15.73 -1.07
N GLY A 236 -27.07 16.66 -1.39
CA GLY A 236 -28.02 17.26 -0.46
C GLY A 236 -29.39 16.56 -0.35
N ALA A 237 -29.61 15.43 -1.03
CA ALA A 237 -30.86 14.68 -0.89
C ALA A 237 -30.77 13.68 0.26
N CYS A 238 -31.89 13.42 0.91
CA CYS A 238 -32.00 12.50 2.05
C CYS A 238 -31.74 11.04 1.67
N ASN A 239 -31.94 10.69 0.40
CA ASN A 239 -31.66 9.37 -0.16
C ASN A 239 -30.50 9.39 -1.15
N PHE A 240 -29.55 10.33 -0.98
CA PHE A 240 -28.31 10.36 -1.75
C PHE A 240 -27.62 8.99 -1.74
N ASP A 241 -27.35 8.45 -2.93
CA ASP A 241 -26.61 7.21 -3.11
C ASP A 241 -25.20 7.55 -3.63
N PRO A 242 -24.14 7.35 -2.84
CA PRO A 242 -22.77 7.65 -3.25
C PRO A 242 -22.26 6.76 -4.39
N LEU A 243 -22.98 5.69 -4.74
CA LEU A 243 -22.68 4.83 -5.89
C LEU A 243 -23.48 5.21 -7.14
N ALA A 244 -24.53 6.01 -7.01
CA ALA A 244 -25.30 6.47 -8.15
C ALA A 244 -24.51 7.49 -8.98
N ASN A 245 -24.55 7.31 -10.30
CA ASN A 245 -23.93 8.23 -11.27
C ASN A 245 -24.93 8.72 -12.34
N GLN A 246 -26.20 8.32 -12.22
CA GLN A 246 -27.30 8.77 -13.05
C GLN A 246 -28.52 9.05 -12.16
N ASP A 247 -29.04 10.29 -12.22
CA ASP A 247 -30.26 10.67 -11.52
C ASP A 247 -31.48 9.99 -12.16
N ASP A 248 -32.16 9.14 -11.38
CA ASP A 248 -33.41 8.48 -11.78
C ASP A 248 -34.66 9.28 -11.36
N GLY A 249 -34.48 10.45 -10.75
CA GLY A 249 -35.54 11.27 -10.21
C GLY A 249 -36.06 10.81 -8.84
N SER A 250 -35.37 9.87 -8.18
CA SER A 250 -35.72 9.42 -6.84
C SER A 250 -35.32 10.39 -5.72
N CYS A 251 -34.54 11.45 -6.00
CA CYS A 251 -34.07 12.39 -4.99
C CYS A 251 -35.22 13.01 -4.16
N GLU A 252 -35.20 12.77 -2.86
CA GLU A 252 -36.11 13.31 -1.88
C GLU A 252 -35.38 14.17 -0.85
N PHE A 253 -35.97 15.31 -0.49
CA PHE A 253 -35.37 16.28 0.44
C PHE A 253 -36.15 16.42 1.76
N ALA A 254 -37.29 15.73 1.89
CA ALA A 254 -38.19 15.89 3.03
C ALA A 254 -37.91 14.88 4.15
N SER A 255 -37.50 13.65 3.83
CA SER A 255 -37.41 12.55 4.79
C SER A 255 -36.33 12.70 5.87
N CYS A 256 -35.32 13.53 5.65
CA CYS A 256 -34.26 13.87 6.61
C CYS A 256 -34.43 15.28 7.20
N THR A 257 -35.64 15.84 7.09
CA THR A 257 -36.03 17.08 7.77
C THR A 257 -36.61 16.74 9.15
N GLY A 258 -36.01 17.29 10.21
CA GLY A 258 -36.43 17.04 11.58
C GLY A 258 -35.94 18.13 12.52
N CYS A 259 -36.42 18.16 13.75
CA CYS A 259 -36.01 19.21 14.67
C CYS A 259 -34.57 18.99 15.15
N LEU A 260 -33.67 19.89 14.76
CA LEU A 260 -32.25 19.87 15.14
C LEU A 260 -31.94 20.56 16.47
N THR A 261 -32.95 21.04 17.19
CA THR A 261 -32.76 21.79 18.44
C THR A 261 -32.76 20.83 19.64
N PRO A 262 -31.63 20.61 20.32
CA PRO A 262 -31.61 19.77 21.52
C PRO A 262 -32.57 20.34 22.56
N GLY A 263 -33.49 19.50 23.04
CA GLY A 263 -34.54 19.89 24.01
C GLY A 263 -35.93 20.10 23.41
N ALA A 264 -36.11 19.99 22.09
CA ALA A 264 -37.44 19.88 21.50
C ALA A 264 -38.03 18.47 21.71
N CYS A 265 -39.35 18.41 21.82
CA CYS A 265 -40.12 17.17 22.02
C CYS A 265 -40.02 16.20 20.84
N ASN A 266 -39.85 16.74 19.63
CA ASN A 266 -39.60 15.98 18.42
C ASN A 266 -38.15 16.14 17.94
N TYR A 267 -37.19 16.37 18.86
CA TYR A 267 -35.78 16.43 18.54
C TYR A 267 -35.35 15.14 17.83
N ASP A 268 -34.78 15.31 16.65
CA ASP A 268 -34.30 14.23 15.81
C ASP A 268 -32.78 14.42 15.60
N PRO A 269 -31.93 13.62 16.27
CA PRO A 269 -30.49 13.72 16.12
C PRO A 269 -29.98 13.25 14.74
N ASP A 270 -30.80 12.54 13.96
CA ASP A 270 -30.46 12.01 12.65
C ASP A 270 -30.94 12.93 11.51
N ALA A 271 -31.68 14.01 11.82
CA ALA A 271 -32.07 15.01 10.85
C ALA A 271 -30.84 15.72 10.25
N THR A 272 -30.91 16.04 8.96
CA THR A 272 -29.86 16.81 8.26
C THR A 272 -30.32 18.24 7.97
N TYR A 273 -31.62 18.44 7.79
CA TYR A 273 -32.23 19.75 7.56
C TYR A 273 -33.17 20.15 8.70
N PRO A 274 -33.17 21.44 9.10
CA PRO A 274 -34.01 21.91 10.20
C PRO A 274 -35.49 21.88 9.81
N GLY A 275 -36.26 21.09 10.56
CA GLY A 275 -37.72 21.02 10.52
C GLY A 275 -38.38 21.81 11.65
N GLU A 276 -39.72 21.77 11.68
CA GLU A 276 -40.53 22.36 12.75
C GLU A 276 -40.23 21.65 14.09
N CYS A 277 -39.91 22.45 15.10
CA CYS A 277 -39.62 21.98 16.44
C CYS A 277 -40.85 22.15 17.35
N ASP A 278 -41.26 21.07 17.99
CA ASP A 278 -42.30 21.05 19.00
C ASP A 278 -41.68 21.22 20.38
N PHE A 279 -42.08 22.26 21.09
CA PHE A 279 -41.65 22.53 22.47
C PHE A 279 -42.81 22.49 23.46
N VAL A 280 -43.97 21.95 23.06
CA VAL A 280 -45.21 22.04 23.82
C VAL A 280 -45.72 20.67 24.24
N THR A 281 -45.58 19.65 23.39
CA THR A 281 -46.22 18.34 23.67
C THR A 281 -45.56 17.52 24.78
N CYS A 282 -44.28 17.75 25.06
CA CYS A 282 -43.51 17.16 26.15
C CYS A 282 -43.23 18.18 27.27
N ALA A 283 -43.93 19.32 27.24
CA ALA A 283 -43.69 20.43 28.12
C ALA A 283 -44.63 20.37 29.32
N GLY A 284 -44.07 20.24 30.50
CA GLY A 284 -44.79 20.09 31.76
C GLY A 284 -43.85 20.41 32.90
N CYS A 285 -44.29 20.24 34.15
CA CYS A 285 -43.37 20.40 35.26
C CYS A 285 -42.43 19.19 35.34
N THR A 286 -41.13 19.41 35.17
CA THR A 286 -40.12 18.33 35.28
C THR A 286 -39.56 18.18 36.68
N ASP A 287 -39.92 19.08 37.61
CA ASP A 287 -39.48 19.03 38.99
C ASP A 287 -40.36 18.07 39.79
N ALA A 288 -39.77 16.97 40.29
CA ALA A 288 -40.45 15.96 41.09
C ALA A 288 -41.11 16.54 42.36
N CYS A 289 -40.65 17.71 42.80
CA CYS A 289 -41.12 18.36 44.02
C CYS A 289 -42.30 19.31 43.81
N ALA A 290 -42.74 19.49 42.57
CA ALA A 290 -43.95 20.25 42.29
C ALA A 290 -45.20 19.36 42.41
N CYS A 291 -46.27 19.95 42.91
CA CYS A 291 -47.60 19.35 43.03
C CYS A 291 -48.20 18.90 41.69
N ASN A 292 -47.76 19.49 40.58
CA ASN A 292 -48.17 19.12 39.23
C ASN A 292 -47.02 18.52 38.41
N TYR A 293 -46.07 17.86 39.08
CA TYR A 293 -45.01 17.09 38.42
C TYR A 293 -45.60 16.15 37.36
N ASP A 294 -45.01 16.21 36.17
CA ASP A 294 -45.37 15.37 35.04
C ASP A 294 -44.15 14.50 34.67
N ALA A 295 -44.18 13.23 35.06
CA ALA A 295 -43.13 12.27 34.75
C ALA A 295 -42.92 12.03 33.24
N THR A 296 -43.84 12.50 32.39
CA THR A 296 -43.70 12.44 30.92
C THR A 296 -43.13 13.72 30.32
N ALA A 297 -43.02 14.80 31.11
CA ALA A 297 -42.40 16.02 30.68
C ALA A 297 -40.88 15.85 30.59
N THR A 298 -40.32 16.24 29.43
CA THR A 298 -38.86 16.29 29.23
C THR A 298 -38.36 17.73 29.12
N PHE A 299 -39.27 18.69 29.21
CA PHE A 299 -38.99 20.12 29.13
C PHE A 299 -39.82 20.88 30.15
N ASP A 300 -39.16 21.61 31.05
CA ASP A 300 -39.84 22.46 32.03
C ASP A 300 -40.43 23.70 31.34
N ASN A 301 -41.75 23.85 31.42
CA ASN A 301 -42.47 25.00 30.88
C ASN A 301 -42.71 26.12 31.92
N GLY A 302 -42.14 25.99 33.12
CA GLY A 302 -42.31 26.94 34.21
C GLY A 302 -43.71 26.93 34.82
N THR A 303 -44.50 25.88 34.58
CA THR A 303 -45.82 25.71 35.20
C THR A 303 -45.77 24.92 36.51
N CYS A 304 -44.59 24.56 37.01
CA CYS A 304 -44.42 23.91 38.31
C CYS A 304 -45.13 24.69 39.42
N ASP A 305 -46.09 24.02 40.06
CA ASP A 305 -46.90 24.51 41.16
C ASP A 305 -46.42 23.83 42.44
N TYR A 306 -45.93 24.60 43.40
CA TYR A 306 -45.40 24.09 44.66
C TYR A 306 -46.32 24.32 45.86
N GLU A 307 -47.47 24.99 45.67
CA GLU A 307 -48.33 25.40 46.78
C GLU A 307 -49.64 24.61 46.85
N SER A 308 -50.16 24.09 45.73
CA SER A 308 -51.50 23.50 45.69
C SER A 308 -51.67 22.18 46.44
N CYS A 309 -50.59 21.44 46.69
CA CYS A 309 -50.57 20.19 47.43
C CYS A 309 -50.09 20.33 48.88
N LEU A 310 -49.82 21.57 49.33
CA LEU A 310 -49.46 21.88 50.70
C LEU A 310 -50.71 21.94 51.59
N GLY A 311 -50.65 21.30 52.74
CA GLY A 311 -51.70 21.36 53.75
C GLY A 311 -51.44 20.35 54.85
N CYS A 312 -52.22 20.40 55.92
CA CYS A 312 -52.00 19.46 57.02
C CYS A 312 -52.32 18.03 56.57
N ILE A 313 -51.36 17.12 56.62
CA ILE A 313 -51.52 15.71 56.18
C ILE A 313 -51.84 14.74 57.32
N TYR A 314 -51.76 15.19 58.58
CA TYR A 314 -52.03 14.35 59.75
C TYR A 314 -53.54 14.25 60.02
N PRO A 315 -54.15 13.05 59.95
CA PRO A 315 -55.61 12.89 60.12
C PRO A 315 -56.14 13.33 61.49
N GLY A 316 -55.28 13.36 62.52
CA GLY A 316 -55.61 13.79 63.88
C GLY A 316 -55.62 15.31 64.10
N ALA A 317 -55.32 16.12 63.08
CA ALA A 317 -55.31 17.59 63.18
C ALA A 317 -56.66 18.23 62.77
N LEU A 318 -57.00 19.36 63.40
CA LEU A 318 -58.23 20.11 63.14
C LEU A 318 -58.33 20.68 61.72
N ASN A 319 -57.20 20.98 61.10
CA ASN A 319 -57.11 21.51 59.73
C ASN A 319 -56.59 20.47 58.73
N PHE A 320 -56.74 19.18 59.03
CA PHE A 320 -56.41 18.09 58.12
C PHE A 320 -57.02 18.32 56.72
N ASN A 321 -56.18 18.24 55.70
CA ASN A 321 -56.54 18.34 54.31
C ASN A 321 -56.24 17.02 53.60
N ALA A 322 -57.28 16.22 53.34
CA ALA A 322 -57.14 14.94 52.63
C ALA A 322 -56.62 15.05 51.19
N ALA A 323 -56.57 16.26 50.60
CA ALA A 323 -56.00 16.52 49.28
C ALA A 323 -54.55 17.01 49.33
N ALA A 324 -54.01 17.30 50.52
CA ALA A 324 -52.61 17.63 50.67
C ALA A 324 -51.76 16.36 50.60
N THR A 325 -50.65 16.43 49.91
CA THR A 325 -49.65 15.35 49.85
C THR A 325 -48.40 15.71 50.66
N HIS A 326 -48.22 16.99 51.03
CA HIS A 326 -47.08 17.47 51.81
C HIS A 326 -47.57 18.40 52.92
N ASP A 327 -46.96 18.26 54.09
CA ASP A 327 -47.28 19.10 55.24
C ASP A 327 -46.74 20.51 55.07
N ASN A 328 -47.52 21.51 55.49
CA ASN A 328 -47.10 22.91 55.44
C ASN A 328 -46.56 23.45 56.78
N GLY A 329 -46.38 22.57 57.78
CA GLY A 329 -45.94 22.92 59.12
C GLY A 329 -47.02 23.63 59.96
N LEU A 330 -48.27 23.68 59.50
CA LEU A 330 -49.36 24.41 60.13
C LEU A 330 -50.48 23.50 60.65
N CYS A 331 -50.25 22.19 60.84
CA CYS A 331 -51.22 21.31 61.49
C CYS A 331 -51.58 21.83 62.87
N LEU A 332 -52.87 21.88 63.13
CA LEU A 332 -53.46 22.30 64.40
C LEU A 332 -53.84 21.04 65.18
N PHE A 333 -52.96 20.62 66.08
CA PHE A 333 -53.16 19.51 66.98
C PHE A 333 -53.84 20.02 68.25
N GLU A 334 -55.02 19.48 68.56
CA GLU A 334 -55.84 19.93 69.67
C GLU A 334 -55.44 19.23 70.97
N GLY A 335 -55.29 19.98 72.06
CA GLY A 335 -55.04 19.42 73.39
C GLY A 335 -54.70 20.50 74.42
N CYS A 336 -54.54 20.09 75.68
CA CYS A 336 -54.10 21.01 76.72
C CYS A 336 -52.61 21.31 76.57
N LEU A 337 -52.26 22.59 76.46
CA LEU A 337 -50.89 23.09 76.30
C LEU A 337 -50.17 23.40 77.63
N ASP A 338 -50.90 23.34 78.75
CA ASP A 338 -50.37 23.69 80.07
C ASP A 338 -49.99 22.40 80.84
N PRO A 339 -48.70 22.16 81.11
CA PRO A 339 -48.21 20.95 81.79
C PRO A 339 -48.66 20.83 83.24
N ASN A 340 -49.30 21.84 83.82
CA ASN A 340 -49.85 21.77 85.18
C ASN A 340 -51.19 21.04 85.25
N PHE A 341 -51.80 20.69 84.12
CA PHE A 341 -53.08 20.00 84.08
C PHE A 341 -52.90 18.51 83.74
N PRO A 342 -53.66 17.60 84.38
CA PRO A 342 -53.59 16.16 84.15
C PRO A 342 -53.80 15.72 82.69
N ASN A 343 -54.54 16.48 81.89
CA ASN A 343 -54.79 16.18 80.48
C ASN A 343 -53.86 16.92 79.51
N TYR A 344 -52.72 17.42 80.00
CA TYR A 344 -51.66 18.00 79.17
C TYR A 344 -51.25 17.04 78.05
N ASN A 345 -51.24 17.52 76.82
CA ASN A 345 -50.73 16.79 75.66
C ASN A 345 -49.48 17.53 75.12
N PRO A 346 -48.27 16.95 75.24
CA PRO A 346 -47.03 17.58 74.78
C PRO A 346 -46.95 17.73 73.26
N SER A 347 -47.75 16.99 72.51
CA SER A 347 -47.79 17.02 71.04
C SER A 347 -48.83 18.02 70.51
N ALA A 348 -49.71 18.55 71.36
CA ALA A 348 -50.69 19.56 70.99
C ALA A 348 -50.03 20.93 70.75
N ASN A 349 -50.60 21.70 69.82
CA ASN A 349 -50.17 23.08 69.51
C ASN A 349 -51.34 24.06 69.38
N SER A 350 -52.57 23.61 69.65
CA SER A 350 -53.79 24.41 69.65
C SER A 350 -54.70 24.02 70.82
N ASN A 351 -55.36 25.01 71.42
CA ASN A 351 -56.30 24.85 72.54
C ASN A 351 -57.52 25.77 72.33
N PHE A 352 -58.32 25.48 71.30
CA PHE A 352 -59.41 26.37 70.87
C PHE A 352 -60.59 26.42 71.87
N ASP A 353 -60.78 25.38 72.67
CA ASP A 353 -61.93 25.22 73.58
C ASP A 353 -61.59 25.23 75.09
N ASP A 354 -60.40 25.73 75.47
CA ASP A 354 -59.91 25.75 76.86
C ASP A 354 -59.98 24.36 77.51
N LEU A 355 -59.43 23.38 76.79
CA LEU A 355 -59.45 21.95 77.11
C LEU A 355 -58.69 21.59 78.38
N CYS A 356 -57.85 22.48 78.92
CA CYS A 356 -57.09 22.21 80.13
C CYS A 356 -58.02 22.06 81.34
N THR A 357 -58.04 20.86 81.91
CA THR A 357 -58.94 20.52 83.02
C THR A 357 -58.21 19.81 84.14
N ASN A 358 -58.51 20.20 85.38
CA ASN A 358 -58.03 19.51 86.59
C ASN A 358 -58.83 18.24 86.90
N VAL A 359 -59.80 17.91 86.04
CA VAL A 359 -60.56 16.68 86.12
C VAL A 359 -59.64 15.55 85.65
N PRO A 360 -59.29 14.59 86.53
CA PRO A 360 -58.47 13.46 86.12
C PRO A 360 -59.17 12.57 85.08
N PRO A 361 -58.42 11.79 84.29
CA PRO A 361 -58.96 11.07 83.13
C PRO A 361 -59.94 9.94 83.50
N SER A 362 -59.80 9.32 84.68
CA SER A 362 -60.72 8.28 85.17
C SER A 362 -60.44 7.95 86.65
N ALA A 363 -61.49 7.67 87.42
CA ALA A 363 -61.43 7.22 88.83
C ALA A 363 -62.23 5.93 89.09
N ASP A 364 -62.62 5.22 88.04
CA ASP A 364 -63.39 3.97 88.09
C ASP A 364 -62.45 2.76 88.20
N PHE A 365 -61.98 2.48 89.41
CA PHE A 365 -60.95 1.46 89.67
C PHE A 365 -61.45 0.03 89.51
N ASN A 366 -62.76 -0.19 89.55
CA ASN A 366 -63.34 -1.52 89.40
C ASN A 366 -63.84 -1.81 87.97
N GLY A 367 -63.87 -0.79 87.10
CA GLY A 367 -64.25 -0.89 85.69
C GLY A 367 -65.76 -1.07 85.47
N ASP A 368 -66.60 -0.62 86.40
CA ASP A 368 -68.06 -0.74 86.31
C ASP A 368 -68.74 0.45 85.60
N GLY A 369 -67.96 1.46 85.23
CA GLY A 369 -68.38 2.66 84.50
C GLY A 369 -68.90 3.78 85.40
N ILE A 370 -68.87 3.65 86.74
CA ILE A 370 -69.39 4.65 87.67
C ILE A 370 -68.39 4.86 88.81
N VAL A 371 -67.98 6.10 89.08
CA VAL A 371 -67.12 6.40 90.22
C VAL A 371 -67.96 6.46 91.51
N GLN A 372 -67.84 5.43 92.34
CA GLN A 372 -68.71 5.24 93.51
C GLN A 372 -67.97 4.71 94.75
N LEU A 373 -68.73 4.24 95.75
CA LEU A 373 -68.20 3.80 97.04
C LEU A 373 -67.21 2.65 96.89
N GLU A 374 -67.47 1.75 95.96
CA GLU A 374 -66.62 0.62 95.62
C GLU A 374 -65.23 1.09 95.16
N ASP A 375 -65.14 2.14 94.35
CA ASP A 375 -63.87 2.74 93.92
C ASP A 375 -63.16 3.46 95.07
N LEU A 376 -63.91 4.17 95.92
CA LEU A 376 -63.33 4.77 97.13
C LEU A 376 -62.76 3.71 98.08
N MET A 377 -63.39 2.55 98.18
CA MET A 377 -62.88 1.45 98.99
C MET A 377 -61.57 0.91 98.40
N ILE A 378 -61.46 0.82 97.07
CA ILE A 378 -60.21 0.44 96.39
C ILE A 378 -59.11 1.48 96.66
N PHE A 379 -59.43 2.77 96.51
CA PHE A 379 -58.53 3.88 96.80
C PHE A 379 -58.02 3.86 98.26
N LEU A 380 -58.92 3.72 99.24
CA LEU A 380 -58.56 3.75 100.66
C LEU A 380 -57.71 2.54 101.09
N ASN A 381 -57.80 1.40 100.40
CA ASN A 381 -56.95 0.24 100.67
C ASN A 381 -55.47 0.51 100.36
N VAL A 382 -55.19 1.46 99.46
CA VAL A 382 -53.82 1.83 99.05
C VAL A 382 -53.41 3.22 99.55
N TYR A 383 -54.23 3.87 100.38
CA TYR A 383 -53.92 5.18 100.95
C TYR A 383 -52.65 5.16 101.80
N ASN A 384 -51.81 6.18 101.60
CA ASN A 384 -50.49 6.36 102.22
C ASN A 384 -49.49 5.25 101.85
N THR A 385 -49.61 4.72 100.64
CA THR A 385 -48.64 3.79 100.03
C THR A 385 -47.97 4.43 98.81
N PHE A 386 -46.83 3.87 98.39
CA PHE A 386 -46.17 4.28 97.16
C PHE A 386 -46.82 3.55 95.97
N ALA A 387 -47.14 4.27 94.91
CA ALA A 387 -47.45 3.67 93.61
C ALA A 387 -46.13 3.31 92.89
N PRO A 388 -46.05 2.20 92.12
CA PRO A 388 -47.07 1.16 91.92
C PRO A 388 -46.96 -0.04 92.88
N PHE A 389 -48.10 -0.66 93.24
CA PHE A 389 -48.19 -1.95 93.96
C PHE A 389 -48.77 -3.05 93.05
N MET A 390 -48.29 -4.28 93.21
CA MET A 390 -48.78 -5.46 92.48
C MET A 390 -49.92 -6.11 93.26
N ASP A 391 -51.05 -6.38 92.62
CA ASP A 391 -52.12 -7.13 93.27
C ASP A 391 -51.73 -8.62 93.51
N ALA A 392 -52.58 -9.37 94.21
CA ALA A 392 -52.35 -10.79 94.50
C ALA A 392 -52.35 -11.69 93.24
N SER A 393 -52.74 -11.16 92.08
CA SER A 393 -52.74 -11.80 90.76
C SER A 393 -51.41 -11.60 90.02
N GLY A 394 -50.54 -10.75 90.54
CA GLY A 394 -49.32 -10.35 89.85
C GLY A 394 -49.55 -9.35 88.73
N GLN A 395 -50.67 -8.63 88.71
CA GLN A 395 -50.85 -7.47 87.83
C GLN A 395 -50.42 -6.20 88.55
N PRO A 396 -49.53 -5.38 87.95
CA PRO A 396 -49.23 -4.06 88.49
C PRO A 396 -50.48 -3.17 88.37
N PHE A 397 -50.90 -2.56 89.48
CA PHE A 397 -51.65 -1.30 89.40
C PHE A 397 -50.60 -0.20 89.16
N GLY A 398 -50.08 -0.18 87.93
CA GLY A 398 -49.07 0.74 87.46
C GLY A 398 -49.66 2.11 87.15
N CYS A 399 -49.24 3.13 87.90
CA CYS A 399 -49.55 4.53 87.62
C CYS A 399 -48.47 5.22 86.78
N GLU A 400 -47.34 4.57 86.60
CA GLU A 400 -46.27 5.06 85.76
C GLU A 400 -45.91 3.94 84.81
N VAL A 401 -46.13 4.20 83.54
CA VAL A 401 -45.50 3.42 82.49
C VAL A 401 -44.25 4.19 82.11
N GLU A 402 -43.09 3.55 82.23
CA GLU A 402 -41.87 4.16 81.72
C GLU A 402 -42.00 4.30 80.21
N PRO A 403 -41.89 5.52 79.66
CA PRO A 403 -41.91 5.68 78.21
C PRO A 403 -40.72 4.91 77.64
N ILE A 404 -40.98 4.23 76.53
CA ILE A 404 -39.92 3.63 75.72
C ILE A 404 -38.94 4.74 75.36
N ALA A 405 -37.65 4.46 75.52
CA ALA A 405 -36.61 5.43 75.27
C ALA A 405 -36.65 5.90 73.80
N ASN A 406 -36.47 7.21 73.59
CA ASN A 406 -36.60 7.85 72.28
C ASN A 406 -35.69 7.20 71.22
N ASP A 407 -34.51 6.72 71.60
CA ASP A 407 -33.56 6.02 70.72
C ASP A 407 -34.12 4.72 70.12
N ILE A 408 -35.02 4.05 70.84
CA ILE A 408 -35.74 2.87 70.36
C ILE A 408 -36.88 3.28 69.41
N LEU A 409 -37.59 4.37 69.72
CA LEU A 409 -38.69 4.88 68.88
C LEU A 409 -38.19 5.44 67.53
N LEU A 410 -37.01 6.06 67.53
CA LEU A 410 -36.32 6.58 66.34
C LEU A 410 -35.86 5.50 65.35
N ALA A 411 -35.78 4.22 65.76
CA ALA A 411 -35.32 3.14 64.90
C ALA A 411 -36.28 2.77 63.74
N THR A 412 -37.44 3.44 63.66
CA THR A 412 -38.53 3.12 62.74
C THR A 412 -38.66 4.07 61.55
N VAL A 413 -37.89 5.17 61.52
CA VAL A 413 -37.98 6.20 60.47
C VAL A 413 -36.67 6.30 59.72
N SER A 414 -36.74 6.16 58.40
CA SER A 414 -35.65 6.49 57.49
C SER A 414 -36.13 7.67 56.63
N PRO A 415 -35.50 8.85 56.71
CA PRO A 415 -35.75 9.90 55.72
C PRO A 415 -35.31 9.43 54.33
N CYS A 416 -35.83 10.05 53.27
CA CYS A 416 -35.29 9.89 51.93
C CYS A 416 -33.80 10.26 51.93
N GLU A 417 -32.96 9.45 51.28
CA GLU A 417 -31.55 9.77 51.03
C GLU A 417 -31.29 9.79 49.51
N GLY A 418 -30.95 10.96 48.94
CA GLY A 418 -30.58 11.07 47.53
C GLY A 418 -30.88 12.41 46.87
N GLU A 419 -30.66 12.48 45.55
CA GLU A 419 -30.99 13.64 44.70
C GLU A 419 -32.49 13.73 44.34
N ASP A 420 -33.30 12.76 44.77
CA ASP A 420 -34.73 12.65 44.47
C ASP A 420 -35.63 13.20 45.60
N CYS A 421 -35.02 13.71 46.68
CA CYS A 421 -35.75 14.18 47.86
C CYS A 421 -36.10 15.67 47.74
N CYS A 422 -37.29 16.04 48.21
CA CYS A 422 -37.82 17.39 48.05
C CYS A 422 -37.38 18.35 49.15
N GLY A 423 -36.11 18.77 49.06
CA GLY A 423 -35.47 19.62 50.06
C GLY A 423 -34.93 18.80 51.23
N VAL A 424 -34.86 19.41 52.42
CA VAL A 424 -34.46 18.68 53.63
C VAL A 424 -35.72 18.07 54.22
N GLU A 425 -35.90 16.77 53.99
CA GLU A 425 -36.98 16.00 54.58
C GLU A 425 -36.75 15.77 56.07
N GLY A 426 -37.81 15.96 56.85
CA GLY A 426 -37.80 15.65 58.27
C GLY A 426 -39.03 16.22 58.95
N CYS A 427 -39.21 15.87 60.21
CA CYS A 427 -40.33 16.42 60.95
C CYS A 427 -40.12 17.90 61.23
N THR A 428 -41.06 18.76 60.84
CA THR A 428 -41.02 20.20 61.08
C THR A 428 -41.58 20.62 62.44
N TYR A 429 -42.16 19.69 63.20
CA TYR A 429 -42.81 19.98 64.47
C TYR A 429 -41.86 19.79 65.65
N PRO A 430 -41.54 20.84 66.43
CA PRO A 430 -40.59 20.77 67.55
C PRO A 430 -40.96 19.79 68.69
N THR A 431 -42.21 19.34 68.73
CA THR A 431 -42.75 18.42 69.74
C THR A 431 -42.54 16.95 69.36
N ALA A 432 -42.21 16.64 68.10
CA ALA A 432 -41.91 15.29 67.66
C ALA A 432 -40.49 14.86 68.05
N ILE A 433 -40.30 13.55 68.25
CA ILE A 433 -38.99 12.99 68.65
C ILE A 433 -37.95 13.15 67.53
N ASN A 434 -38.37 13.00 66.28
CA ASN A 434 -37.52 13.14 65.09
C ASN A 434 -37.59 14.55 64.49
N TYR A 435 -37.90 15.57 65.30
CA TYR A 435 -37.84 16.97 64.87
C TYR A 435 -36.46 17.30 64.29
N ASP A 436 -36.46 17.83 63.07
CA ASP A 436 -35.26 18.35 62.44
C ASP A 436 -35.43 19.87 62.22
N PRO A 437 -34.66 20.73 62.90
CA PRO A 437 -34.72 22.17 62.69
C PRO A 437 -34.22 22.61 61.30
N ALA A 438 -33.56 21.73 60.55
CA ALA A 438 -33.18 21.96 59.16
C ALA A 438 -34.25 21.49 58.16
N ALA A 439 -35.26 20.74 58.60
CA ALA A 439 -36.30 20.25 57.72
C ALA A 439 -37.12 21.41 57.15
N THR A 440 -37.31 21.37 55.84
CA THR A 440 -38.16 22.29 55.08
C THR A 440 -39.36 21.57 54.47
N TYR A 441 -39.45 20.26 54.67
CA TYR A 441 -40.42 19.37 54.05
C TYR A 441 -40.78 18.20 54.97
N ASP A 442 -42.07 17.98 55.21
CA ASP A 442 -42.59 16.88 56.04
C ASP A 442 -43.62 16.05 55.24
N GLU A 443 -43.29 14.78 55.02
CA GLU A 443 -44.11 13.80 54.30
C GLU A 443 -44.99 12.94 55.23
N GLY A 444 -45.15 13.35 56.49
CA GLY A 444 -45.98 12.63 57.46
C GLY A 444 -45.16 11.71 58.34
N VAL A 445 -43.85 11.99 58.45
CA VAL A 445 -42.89 11.13 59.15
C VAL A 445 -42.67 11.57 60.59
N CYS A 446 -43.33 12.62 61.08
CA CYS A 446 -43.22 13.04 62.47
C CYS A 446 -43.62 11.92 63.43
N LEU A 447 -42.74 11.67 64.39
CA LEU A 447 -42.94 10.74 65.49
C LEU A 447 -43.44 11.50 66.72
N PHE A 448 -44.76 11.55 66.88
CA PHE A 448 -45.42 12.02 68.09
C PHE A 448 -45.60 10.82 69.04
N PRO A 449 -44.84 10.77 70.16
CA PRO A 449 -44.96 9.69 71.12
C PRO A 449 -46.23 9.86 71.96
N GLY A 450 -47.01 8.80 72.04
CA GLY A 450 -48.18 8.76 72.90
C GLY A 450 -48.82 7.38 72.86
N CYS A 451 -49.97 7.21 73.52
CA CYS A 451 -50.69 5.95 73.43
C CYS A 451 -51.51 5.91 72.13
N MET A 452 -51.26 4.92 71.27
CA MET A 452 -51.99 4.75 70.01
C MET A 452 -53.23 3.83 70.10
N ASP A 453 -53.44 3.18 71.25
CA ASP A 453 -54.58 2.28 71.47
C ASP A 453 -55.81 3.08 71.90
N ASP A 454 -56.85 3.09 71.07
CA ASP A 454 -58.10 3.83 71.31
C ASP A 454 -58.94 3.29 72.48
N ALA A 455 -58.58 2.12 73.02
CA ALA A 455 -59.17 1.55 74.22
C ALA A 455 -58.44 1.97 75.52
N ALA A 456 -57.32 2.69 75.44
CA ALA A 456 -56.59 3.18 76.60
C ALA A 456 -57.18 4.49 77.15
N LEU A 457 -57.08 4.69 78.47
CA LEU A 457 -57.57 5.88 79.18
C LEU A 457 -56.78 7.16 78.84
N ASN A 458 -55.54 7.00 78.38
CA ASN A 458 -54.67 8.09 77.94
C ASN A 458 -54.37 8.00 76.43
N TYR A 459 -55.30 7.44 75.65
CA TYR A 459 -55.22 7.45 74.19
C TYR A 459 -54.93 8.85 73.67
N ASP A 460 -53.94 8.94 72.77
CA ASP A 460 -53.52 10.17 72.14
C ASP A 460 -53.78 10.08 70.63
N VAL A 461 -54.79 10.84 70.17
CA VAL A 461 -55.23 10.83 68.76
C VAL A 461 -54.18 11.36 67.78
N ILE A 462 -53.18 12.10 68.28
CA ILE A 462 -52.09 12.62 67.45
C ILE A 462 -50.82 11.77 67.53
N ALA A 463 -50.79 10.71 68.36
CA ALA A 463 -49.65 9.82 68.44
C ALA A 463 -49.48 9.02 67.14
N THR A 464 -48.28 9.11 66.56
CA THR A 464 -47.87 8.34 65.38
C THR A 464 -46.97 7.17 65.75
N VAL A 465 -46.47 7.16 66.99
CA VAL A 465 -45.70 6.04 67.55
C VAL A 465 -46.12 5.76 68.99
N ASP A 466 -46.36 4.48 69.29
CA ASP A 466 -46.66 4.02 70.64
C ASP A 466 -45.38 4.08 71.48
N ASN A 467 -45.37 4.93 72.50
CA ASN A 467 -44.26 5.06 73.44
C ASN A 467 -44.38 4.09 74.62
N GLY A 468 -45.32 3.16 74.56
CA GLY A 468 -45.60 2.18 75.60
C GLY A 468 -46.40 2.73 76.77
N THR A 469 -46.76 4.03 76.81
CA THR A 469 -47.40 4.63 77.99
C THR A 469 -48.89 4.35 78.11
N CYS A 470 -49.48 3.51 77.26
CA CYS A 470 -50.90 3.16 77.30
C CYS A 470 -51.33 2.61 78.67
N THR A 471 -52.35 3.23 79.26
CA THR A 471 -52.96 2.85 80.53
C THR A 471 -54.38 2.39 80.30
N TYR A 472 -54.69 1.17 80.73
CA TYR A 472 -56.04 0.57 80.59
C TYR A 472 -56.78 0.48 81.93
N THR A 473 -56.08 0.78 83.02
CA THR A 473 -56.59 0.74 84.39
C THR A 473 -56.39 2.11 85.03
N PRO A 474 -57.42 2.69 85.68
CA PRO A 474 -57.24 3.97 86.34
C PRO A 474 -56.35 3.84 87.57
N CYS A 475 -55.65 4.93 87.85
CA CYS A 475 -54.59 5.02 88.84
C CYS A 475 -55.05 5.83 90.07
N PRO A 476 -54.87 5.30 91.30
CA PRO A 476 -55.20 6.05 92.52
C PRO A 476 -54.24 7.22 92.86
N ASP A 477 -53.10 7.35 92.20
CA ASP A 477 -52.17 8.48 92.31
C ASP A 477 -52.47 9.50 91.21
N PHE A 478 -53.28 10.51 91.53
CA PHE A 478 -53.83 11.46 90.56
C PHE A 478 -52.93 12.66 90.32
N ASN A 479 -52.03 12.97 91.25
CA ASN A 479 -51.09 14.07 91.10
C ASN A 479 -49.70 13.61 90.62
N GLY A 480 -49.49 12.31 90.48
CA GLY A 480 -48.28 11.70 89.91
C GLY A 480 -47.04 11.91 90.77
N ASP A 481 -47.20 12.05 92.09
CA ASP A 481 -46.07 12.24 93.01
C ASP A 481 -45.51 10.93 93.60
N GLY A 482 -46.06 9.80 93.16
CA GLY A 482 -45.66 8.46 93.56
C GLY A 482 -46.25 8.03 94.91
N LEU A 483 -47.05 8.87 95.56
CA LEU A 483 -47.70 8.59 96.85
C LEU A 483 -49.21 8.75 96.74
N VAL A 484 -49.96 7.71 97.06
CA VAL A 484 -51.41 7.84 97.20
C VAL A 484 -51.72 8.54 98.52
N GLN A 485 -52.15 9.80 98.48
CA GLN A 485 -52.35 10.61 99.68
C GLN A 485 -53.61 11.47 99.61
N ILE A 486 -53.75 12.40 100.56
CA ILE A 486 -54.99 13.19 100.69
C ILE A 486 -55.26 14.10 99.49
N VAL A 487 -54.21 14.46 98.75
CA VAL A 487 -54.30 15.24 97.51
C VAL A 487 -55.00 14.40 96.45
N ASP A 488 -54.64 13.12 96.33
CA ASP A 488 -55.26 12.17 95.40
C ASP A 488 -56.69 11.84 95.78
N LEU A 489 -56.99 11.78 97.08
CA LEU A 489 -58.37 11.61 97.55
C LEU A 489 -59.23 12.82 97.15
N MET A 490 -58.65 14.03 97.17
CA MET A 490 -59.36 15.23 96.73
C MET A 490 -59.66 15.16 95.23
N ASN A 491 -58.69 14.72 94.43
CA ASN A 491 -58.84 14.54 92.98
C ASN A 491 -59.87 13.44 92.65
N PHE A 492 -59.84 12.31 93.36
CA PHE A 492 -60.86 11.26 93.27
C PHE A 492 -62.27 11.82 93.50
N LEU A 493 -62.45 12.67 94.52
CA LEU A 493 -63.75 13.25 94.85
C LEU A 493 -64.26 14.25 93.81
N LEU A 494 -63.40 14.82 92.96
CA LEU A 494 -63.84 15.64 91.82
C LEU A 494 -64.59 14.81 90.78
N LEU A 495 -64.31 13.50 90.71
CA LEU A 495 -64.94 12.54 89.83
C LEU A 495 -66.08 11.77 90.50
N TRP A 496 -66.42 12.08 91.76
CA TRP A 496 -67.43 11.31 92.48
C TRP A 496 -68.81 11.35 91.79
N GLY A 497 -69.31 10.18 91.41
CA GLY A 497 -70.57 10.02 90.69
C GLY A 497 -70.50 10.38 89.20
N SER A 498 -69.31 10.61 88.64
CA SER A 498 -69.13 10.64 87.19
C SER A 498 -69.25 9.22 86.63
N THR A 499 -69.68 9.13 85.37
CA THR A 499 -69.60 7.91 84.58
C THR A 499 -68.54 8.12 83.51
N ASN A 500 -67.65 7.15 83.32
CA ASN A 500 -66.73 7.17 82.18
C ASN A 500 -67.48 7.02 80.87
#